data_AF-A0A9D6CBW7-F1
#
_entry.id   AF-A0A9D6CBW7-F1
#
_cell.length_a   1.000
_cell.length_b   1.000
_cell.length_c   1.000
_cell.angle_alpha   90.00
_cell.angle_beta   90.00
_cell.angle_gamma   90.00
#
_symmetry.space_group_name_H-M   'P 1'
#
loop_
_entity.id
_entity.type
_entity.pdbx_description
1 polymer ?
#
loop_
_entity_poly.entity_id
_entity_poly.type
_entity_poly.pdbx_seq_one_letter_code
_entity_poly.pdbx_strand_id
1 'polypeptide(L)'
;MLRQIFSACLFVWCSTSAWADGPVDTPVSSAARFEQILDFRNNASLVRQPQQALDLADAMTDPEFLVAAMTMSANPEIWLKALERAGAPGVPKNLSQMATPEMLADWFYSSIDPQFQQAIVTRMLDPKKPQRWMQAMSNPRFYMHALAVMNPATPMQWMKVTADGRMIQPMQAWFDPKTYLNWMRLPMPSPPAAQKNGNKTPLAVNSLKPPQRY
;
A
#
# COMPACT_ATOMS: atom_id res chain seq x y z
N MET A 1 -21.59 27.83 65.55
CA MET A 1 -20.97 26.48 65.49
C MET A 1 -22.08 25.47 65.18
N LEU A 2 -21.79 24.43 64.37
CA LEU A 2 -22.72 23.40 63.85
C LEU A 2 -23.66 23.82 62.71
N ARG A 3 -23.15 23.95 61.46
CA ARG A 3 -23.97 23.72 60.25
C ARG A 3 -23.22 23.72 58.90
N GLN A 4 -22.01 23.14 58.77
CA GLN A 4 -21.33 23.06 57.46
C GLN A 4 -20.44 21.81 57.26
N ILE A 5 -20.97 20.58 57.43
CA ILE A 5 -20.18 19.35 57.18
C ILE A 5 -20.91 18.34 56.25
N PHE A 6 -21.77 18.79 55.32
CA PHE A 6 -22.39 17.84 54.36
C PHE A 6 -22.49 18.42 52.96
N SER A 7 -21.45 18.18 52.16
CA SER A 7 -21.44 18.09 50.68
C SER A 7 -20.03 17.65 50.29
N ALA A 8 -19.71 16.36 50.15
CA ALA A 8 -20.22 15.42 49.13
C ALA A 8 -20.05 15.97 47.70
N CYS A 9 -18.80 16.07 47.24
CA CYS A 9 -18.47 15.94 45.83
C CYS A 9 -17.32 14.95 45.67
N LEU A 10 -17.72 13.69 45.48
CA LEU A 10 -16.94 12.64 44.83
C LEU A 10 -16.56 13.12 43.42
N PHE A 11 -15.38 13.72 43.27
CA PHE A 11 -14.73 13.76 41.96
C PHE A 11 -14.09 12.40 41.74
N VAL A 12 -14.88 11.48 41.18
CA VAL A 12 -14.36 10.30 40.49
C VAL A 12 -13.59 10.82 39.29
N TRP A 13 -12.27 10.82 39.37
CA TRP A 13 -11.43 10.85 38.18
C TRP A 13 -11.71 9.59 37.39
N CYS A 14 -12.60 9.70 36.40
CA CYS A 14 -12.53 8.87 35.22
C CYS A 14 -11.18 9.18 34.57
N SER A 15 -10.16 8.38 34.86
CA SER A 15 -9.02 8.24 33.97
C SER A 15 -9.57 7.70 32.66
N THR A 16 -9.96 8.58 31.75
CA THR A 16 -10.00 8.23 30.34
C THR A 16 -8.60 7.75 30.01
N SER A 17 -8.46 6.47 29.67
CA SER A 17 -7.31 5.97 28.94
C SER A 17 -7.28 6.70 27.60
N ALA A 18 -6.79 7.93 27.61
CA ALA A 18 -6.39 8.65 26.43
C ALA A 18 -5.22 7.85 25.88
N TRP A 19 -5.46 7.12 24.79
CA TRP A 19 -4.42 6.61 23.92
C TRP A 19 -3.63 7.84 23.50
N ALA A 20 -2.45 8.01 24.09
CA ALA A 20 -1.60 9.15 23.84
C ALA A 20 -1.12 9.08 22.38
N ASP A 21 -1.73 9.89 21.52
CA ASP A 21 -1.15 10.32 20.26
C ASP A 21 0.11 11.14 20.58
N GLY A 22 1.26 10.47 20.65
CA GLY A 22 2.52 11.15 20.35
C GLY A 22 2.51 11.58 18.88
N PRO A 23 3.35 12.54 18.46
CA PRO A 23 3.52 12.86 17.05
C PRO A 23 4.26 11.69 16.39
N VAL A 24 3.52 10.64 16.07
CA VAL A 24 3.92 9.58 15.16
C VAL A 24 3.71 10.18 13.78
N ASP A 25 4.75 10.20 12.94
CA ASP A 25 4.58 10.36 11.49
C ASP A 25 3.40 9.48 11.08
N THR A 26 2.23 10.08 10.80
CA THR A 26 0.97 9.34 10.74
C THR A 26 1.14 8.18 9.77
N PRO A 27 1.17 6.91 10.25
CA PRO A 27 1.37 5.78 9.38
C PRO A 27 0.24 5.80 8.34
N VAL A 28 0.58 5.60 7.07
CA VAL A 28 -0.44 5.42 6.02
C VAL A 28 -1.40 4.34 6.52
N SER A 29 -2.68 4.70 6.68
CA SER A 29 -3.67 3.77 7.24
C SER A 29 -3.75 2.52 6.38
N SER A 30 -4.07 1.37 7.00
CA SER A 30 -4.26 0.10 6.29
C SER A 30 -5.22 0.21 5.09
N ALA A 31 -6.24 1.06 5.21
CA ALA A 31 -7.16 1.36 4.12
C ALA A 31 -6.50 2.16 2.98
N ALA A 32 -5.78 3.23 3.30
CA ALA A 32 -5.05 4.01 2.30
C ALA A 32 -3.99 3.16 1.59
N ARG A 33 -3.31 2.27 2.31
CA ARG A 33 -2.35 1.32 1.74
C ARG A 33 -3.02 0.34 0.79
N PHE A 34 -4.20 -0.17 1.13
CA PHE A 34 -4.98 -1.02 0.23
C PHE A 34 -5.37 -0.27 -1.07
N GLU A 35 -5.85 0.97 -0.98
CA GLU A 35 -6.12 1.78 -2.17
C GLU A 35 -4.88 2.06 -3.01
N GLN A 36 -3.73 2.27 -2.36
CA GLN A 36 -2.46 2.49 -3.04
C GLN A 36 -2.01 1.24 -3.82
N ILE A 37 -2.23 0.03 -3.28
CA ILE A 37 -1.96 -1.23 -3.97
C ILE A 37 -2.86 -1.35 -5.22
N LEU A 38 -4.12 -0.96 -5.10
CA LEU A 38 -5.09 -0.95 -6.20
C LEU A 38 -4.89 0.19 -7.21
N ASP A 39 -4.01 1.15 -6.93
CA ASP A 39 -3.67 2.22 -7.87
C ASP A 39 -2.53 1.79 -8.81
N PHE A 40 -2.90 1.08 -9.87
CA PHE A 40 -1.98 0.59 -10.92
C PHE A 40 -1.18 1.68 -11.65
N ARG A 41 -1.51 2.96 -11.44
CA ARG A 41 -0.75 4.08 -12.02
C ARG A 41 0.52 4.37 -11.24
N ASN A 42 0.54 4.03 -9.95
CA ASN A 42 1.59 4.42 -9.02
C ASN A 42 2.15 3.24 -8.20
N ASN A 43 1.49 2.08 -8.20
CA ASN A 43 1.87 0.95 -7.35
C ASN A 43 3.26 0.35 -7.64
N ALA A 44 3.89 0.66 -8.78
CA ALA A 44 5.26 0.20 -9.05
C ALA A 44 6.25 0.80 -8.06
N SER A 45 5.98 2.01 -7.56
CA SER A 45 6.81 2.67 -6.56
C SER A 45 6.95 1.80 -5.30
N LEU A 46 5.90 1.10 -4.90
CA LEU A 46 5.84 0.27 -3.69
C LEU A 46 6.87 -0.87 -3.68
N VAL A 47 7.24 -1.39 -4.85
CA VAL A 47 8.18 -2.52 -4.98
C VAL A 47 9.47 -2.16 -5.69
N ARG A 48 9.59 -0.90 -6.13
CA ARG A 48 10.78 -0.40 -6.82
C ARG A 48 11.99 -0.45 -5.92
N GLN A 49 11.81 -0.13 -4.64
CA GLN A 49 12.87 -0.19 -3.65
C GLN A 49 12.67 -1.44 -2.79
N PRO A 50 13.72 -2.27 -2.57
CA PRO A 50 13.63 -3.47 -1.76
C PRO A 50 13.10 -3.21 -0.35
N GLN A 51 13.47 -2.08 0.26
CA GLN A 51 12.97 -1.68 1.57
C GLN A 51 11.45 -1.41 1.57
N GLN A 52 10.94 -0.68 0.58
CA GLN A 52 9.49 -0.39 0.47
C GLN A 52 8.69 -1.68 0.26
N ALA A 53 9.25 -2.63 -0.50
CA ALA A 53 8.64 -3.94 -0.67
C ALA A 53 8.60 -4.74 0.64
N LEU A 54 9.64 -4.66 1.48
CA LEU A 54 9.61 -5.28 2.81
C LEU A 54 8.59 -4.62 3.73
N ASP A 55 8.47 -3.29 3.71
CA ASP A 55 7.45 -2.56 4.48
C ASP A 55 6.03 -2.91 4.01
N LEU A 56 5.84 -3.03 2.69
CA LEU A 56 4.59 -3.49 2.11
C LEU A 56 4.29 -4.93 2.53
N ALA A 57 5.25 -5.85 2.44
CA ALA A 57 5.08 -7.23 2.82
C ALA A 57 4.75 -7.37 4.31
N ASP A 58 5.43 -6.62 5.18
CA ASP A 58 5.15 -6.60 6.61
C ASP A 58 3.71 -6.11 6.87
N ALA A 59 3.34 -4.99 6.27
CA ALA A 59 1.98 -4.45 6.37
C ALA A 59 0.91 -5.42 5.84
N MET A 60 1.18 -6.14 4.75
CA MET A 60 0.24 -7.13 4.20
C MET A 60 0.01 -8.33 5.13
N THR A 61 0.95 -8.59 6.05
CA THR A 61 0.83 -9.65 7.06
C THR A 61 0.22 -9.17 8.37
N ASP A 62 -0.08 -7.88 8.49
CA ASP A 62 -0.71 -7.33 9.69
C ASP A 62 -2.22 -7.59 9.70
N PRO A 63 -2.80 -7.92 10.87
CA PRO A 63 -4.23 -8.24 10.96
C PRO A 63 -5.13 -7.05 10.61
N GLU A 64 -4.68 -5.82 10.87
CA GLU A 64 -5.42 -4.60 10.52
C GLU A 64 -5.50 -4.40 9.00
N PHE A 65 -4.43 -4.74 8.29
CA PHE A 65 -4.44 -4.71 6.82
C PHE A 65 -5.43 -5.71 6.26
N LEU A 66 -5.44 -6.95 6.78
CA LEU A 66 -6.42 -7.96 6.36
C LEU A 66 -7.85 -7.48 6.60
N VAL A 67 -8.13 -6.88 7.76
CA VAL A 67 -9.44 -6.30 8.09
C VAL A 67 -9.84 -5.18 7.12
N ALA A 68 -8.91 -4.26 6.84
CA ALA A 68 -9.13 -3.20 5.86
C ALA A 68 -9.40 -3.78 4.47
N ALA A 69 -8.58 -4.73 4.02
CA ALA A 69 -8.74 -5.41 2.74
C ALA A 69 -10.09 -6.14 2.62
N MET A 70 -10.56 -6.83 3.67
CA MET A 70 -11.89 -7.45 3.69
C MET A 70 -13.00 -6.42 3.59
N THR A 71 -12.90 -5.33 4.36
CA THR A 71 -13.92 -4.27 4.37
C THR A 71 -14.00 -3.55 3.03
N MET A 72 -12.85 -3.25 2.44
CA MET A 72 -12.75 -2.53 1.19
C MET A 72 -13.09 -3.43 0.00
N SER A 73 -12.74 -4.72 0.04
CA SER A 73 -13.09 -5.64 -1.03
C SER A 73 -14.59 -5.91 -1.14
N ALA A 74 -15.34 -5.75 -0.05
CA ALA A 74 -16.80 -5.82 -0.06
C ALA A 74 -17.46 -4.64 -0.80
N ASN A 75 -16.75 -3.50 -0.96
CA ASN A 75 -17.30 -2.33 -1.62
C ASN A 75 -17.00 -2.36 -3.13
N PRO A 76 -18.01 -2.53 -4.00
CA PRO A 76 -17.79 -2.60 -5.44
C PRO A 76 -17.24 -1.28 -6.03
N GLU A 77 -17.46 -0.13 -5.39
CA GLU A 77 -16.94 1.16 -5.86
C GLU A 77 -15.42 1.23 -5.85
N ILE A 78 -14.78 0.57 -4.88
CA ILE A 78 -13.32 0.52 -4.78
C ILE A 78 -12.75 -0.27 -5.96
N TRP A 79 -13.39 -1.37 -6.33
CA TRP A 79 -13.01 -2.17 -7.49
C TRP A 79 -13.29 -1.45 -8.81
N LEU A 80 -14.44 -0.80 -8.97
CA LEU A 80 -14.74 -0.01 -10.17
C LEU A 80 -13.67 1.06 -10.41
N LYS A 81 -13.27 1.79 -9.35
CA LYS A 81 -12.16 2.75 -9.40
C LYS A 81 -10.83 2.09 -9.74
N ALA A 82 -10.55 0.92 -9.16
CA ALA A 82 -9.33 0.17 -9.46
C ALA A 82 -9.28 -0.28 -10.93
N LEU A 83 -10.38 -0.79 -11.48
CA LEU A 83 -10.49 -1.19 -12.88
C LEU A 83 -10.33 0.02 -13.82
N GLU A 84 -10.96 1.15 -13.50
CA GLU A 84 -10.80 2.40 -14.25
C GLU A 84 -9.33 2.87 -14.25
N ARG A 85 -8.68 2.86 -13.08
CA ARG A 85 -7.25 3.20 -12.94
C ARG A 85 -6.36 2.24 -13.70
N ALA A 86 -6.69 0.96 -13.74
CA ALA A 86 -5.92 -0.06 -14.45
C ALA A 86 -6.00 0.11 -15.97
N GLY A 87 -7.13 0.62 -16.50
CA GLY A 87 -7.28 0.98 -17.90
C GLY A 87 -6.59 2.30 -18.29
N ALA A 88 -6.01 3.04 -17.34
CA ALA A 88 -5.41 4.33 -17.63
C ALA A 88 -4.14 4.21 -18.50
N PRO A 89 -3.88 5.17 -19.41
CA PRO A 89 -2.74 5.12 -20.34
C PRO A 89 -1.37 5.17 -19.66
N GLY A 90 -1.29 5.55 -18.39
CA GLY A 90 -0.05 5.59 -17.61
C GLY A 90 0.40 4.23 -17.05
N VAL A 91 -0.50 3.25 -17.00
CA VAL A 91 -0.22 1.93 -16.39
C VAL A 91 0.93 1.18 -17.08
N PRO A 92 1.05 1.13 -18.42
CA PRO A 92 2.19 0.49 -19.08
C PRO A 92 3.52 1.11 -18.70
N LYS A 93 3.57 2.44 -18.60
CA LYS A 93 4.76 3.15 -18.18
C LYS A 93 5.12 2.76 -16.74
N ASN A 94 4.15 2.71 -15.83
CA ASN A 94 4.34 2.28 -14.45
C ASN A 94 4.83 0.81 -14.37
N LEU A 95 4.19 -0.11 -15.08
CA LEU A 95 4.58 -1.53 -15.15
C LEU A 95 5.97 -1.73 -15.77
N SER A 96 6.31 -1.00 -16.83
CA SER A 96 7.63 -1.08 -17.47
C SER A 96 8.75 -0.69 -16.51
N GLN A 97 8.49 0.20 -15.55
CA GLN A 97 9.46 0.58 -14.52
C GLN A 97 9.75 -0.58 -13.54
N MET A 98 8.80 -1.49 -13.35
CA MET A 98 8.96 -2.70 -12.52
C MET A 98 9.82 -3.77 -13.18
N ALA A 99 10.18 -3.62 -14.47
CA ALA A 99 11.02 -4.57 -15.20
C ALA A 99 12.33 -3.93 -15.67
N THR A 100 12.75 -2.85 -15.01
CA THR A 100 13.99 -2.16 -15.37
C THR A 100 15.22 -2.93 -14.91
N PRO A 101 16.30 -2.98 -15.71
CA PRO A 101 17.57 -3.59 -15.29
C PRO A 101 18.12 -2.98 -14.01
N GLU A 102 17.91 -1.68 -13.80
CA GLU A 102 18.32 -0.97 -12.58
C GLU A 102 17.60 -1.53 -11.36
N MET A 103 16.29 -1.73 -11.43
CA MET A 103 15.52 -2.30 -10.33
C MET A 103 15.99 -3.73 -10.02
N LEU A 104 16.23 -4.55 -11.04
CA LEU A 104 16.76 -5.91 -10.85
C LEU A 104 18.15 -5.89 -10.20
N ALA A 105 19.03 -4.97 -10.60
CA ALA A 105 20.34 -4.80 -9.98
C ALA A 105 20.21 -4.38 -8.51
N ASP A 106 19.35 -3.41 -8.19
CA ASP A 106 19.10 -2.96 -6.81
C ASP A 106 18.59 -4.12 -5.92
N TRP A 107 17.66 -4.92 -6.44
CA TRP A 107 17.18 -6.12 -5.75
C TRP A 107 18.26 -7.19 -5.60
N PHE A 108 19.08 -7.41 -6.62
CA PHE A 108 20.19 -8.35 -6.56
C PHE A 108 21.21 -7.92 -5.49
N TYR A 109 21.66 -6.66 -5.51
CA TYR A 109 22.59 -6.14 -4.51
C TYR A 109 22.00 -6.17 -3.10
N SER A 110 20.71 -5.85 -2.96
CA SER A 110 20.03 -5.94 -1.66
C SER A 110 19.94 -7.39 -1.19
N SER A 111 19.72 -8.36 -2.08
CA SER A 111 19.63 -9.77 -1.68
C SER A 111 20.92 -10.34 -1.09
N ILE A 112 22.08 -9.80 -1.49
CA ILE A 112 23.39 -10.19 -0.96
C ILE A 112 23.87 -9.29 0.18
N ASP A 113 23.13 -8.23 0.50
CA ASP A 113 23.44 -7.31 1.59
C ASP A 113 23.06 -7.94 2.95
N PRO A 114 24.01 -8.13 3.88
CA PRO A 114 23.73 -8.65 5.22
C PRO A 114 22.68 -7.84 5.97
N GLN A 115 22.60 -6.52 5.77
CA GLN A 115 21.63 -5.67 6.46
C GLN A 115 20.21 -5.95 5.98
N PHE A 116 20.02 -6.12 4.68
CA PHE A 116 18.73 -6.48 4.10
C PHE A 116 18.27 -7.88 4.56
N GLN A 117 19.18 -8.86 4.58
CA GLN A 117 18.89 -10.19 5.12
C GLN A 117 18.49 -10.13 6.59
N GLN A 118 19.23 -9.37 7.40
CA GLN A 118 18.91 -9.16 8.81
C GLN A 118 17.55 -8.48 8.97
N ALA A 119 17.20 -7.51 8.11
CA ALA A 119 15.91 -6.85 8.14
C ALA A 119 14.75 -7.82 7.84
N ILE A 120 14.92 -8.72 6.86
CA ILE A 120 13.94 -9.79 6.58
C ILE A 120 13.77 -10.67 7.82
N VAL A 121 14.86 -11.19 8.37
CA VAL A 121 14.83 -12.08 9.54
C VAL A 121 14.18 -11.39 10.73
N THR A 122 14.54 -10.13 10.99
CA THR A 122 14.00 -9.34 12.10
C THR A 122 12.50 -9.12 11.97
N ARG A 123 12.00 -8.78 10.77
CA ARG A 123 10.55 -8.61 10.53
C ARG A 123 9.79 -9.94 10.60
N MET A 124 10.39 -11.02 10.10
CA MET A 124 9.78 -12.35 10.14
C MET A 124 9.66 -12.88 11.57
N LEU A 125 10.66 -12.59 12.40
CA LEU A 125 10.74 -13.01 13.80
C LEU A 125 10.26 -11.93 14.77
N ASP A 126 9.51 -10.92 14.32
CA ASP A 126 8.96 -9.89 15.21
C ASP A 126 8.08 -10.56 16.30
N PRO A 127 8.52 -10.57 17.58
CA PRO A 127 7.77 -11.22 18.64
C PRO A 127 6.42 -10.51 18.91
N LYS A 128 6.28 -9.25 18.46
CA LYS A 128 5.03 -8.50 18.58
C LYS A 128 4.01 -8.91 17.54
N LYS A 129 4.41 -9.54 16.42
CA LYS A 129 3.45 -9.95 15.37
C LYS A 129 2.46 -11.00 15.88
N PRO A 130 2.86 -12.10 16.55
CA PRO A 130 1.91 -13.02 17.20
C PRO A 130 1.01 -12.32 18.23
N GLN A 131 1.55 -11.37 18.99
CA GLN A 131 0.77 -10.61 19.97
C GLN A 131 -0.30 -9.73 19.30
N ARG A 132 0.05 -9.02 18.22
CA ARG A 132 -0.90 -8.24 17.39
C ARG A 132 -2.00 -9.14 16.82
N TRP A 133 -1.65 -10.33 16.33
CA TRP A 133 -2.62 -11.31 15.85
C TRP A 133 -3.54 -11.84 16.95
N MET A 134 -2.98 -12.18 18.12
CA MET A 134 -3.78 -12.61 19.27
C MET A 134 -4.75 -11.51 19.73
N GLN A 135 -4.29 -10.25 19.76
CA GLN A 135 -5.12 -9.10 20.09
C GLN A 135 -6.19 -8.83 19.03
N ALA A 136 -5.86 -9.00 17.75
CA ALA A 136 -6.83 -8.85 16.67
C ALA A 136 -7.92 -9.92 16.75
N MET A 137 -7.54 -11.19 16.97
CA MET A 137 -8.50 -12.29 17.14
C MET A 137 -9.34 -12.16 18.42
N SER A 138 -8.84 -11.54 19.48
CA SER A 138 -9.66 -11.26 20.67
C SER A 138 -10.59 -10.05 20.49
N ASN A 139 -10.37 -9.22 19.46
CA ASN A 139 -11.21 -8.07 19.17
C ASN A 139 -12.45 -8.47 18.35
N PRO A 140 -13.68 -8.23 18.86
CA PRO A 140 -14.90 -8.54 18.12
C PRO A 140 -14.98 -7.88 16.74
N ARG A 141 -14.35 -6.70 16.58
CA ARG A 141 -14.33 -5.98 15.30
C ARG A 141 -13.70 -6.81 14.18
N PHE A 142 -12.68 -7.62 14.48
CA PHE A 142 -12.03 -8.49 13.49
C PHE A 142 -13.05 -9.41 12.81
N TYR A 143 -13.96 -10.01 13.57
CA TYR A 143 -15.01 -10.88 13.05
C TYR A 143 -16.19 -10.12 12.42
N MET A 144 -16.51 -8.91 12.91
CA MET A 144 -17.58 -8.09 12.33
C MET A 144 -17.35 -7.81 10.84
N HIS A 145 -16.10 -7.61 10.43
CA HIS A 145 -15.77 -7.39 9.02
C HIS A 145 -15.96 -8.65 8.17
N ALA A 146 -15.60 -9.83 8.70
CA ALA A 146 -15.89 -11.11 8.03
C ALA A 146 -17.42 -11.32 7.86
N LEU A 147 -18.20 -11.01 8.90
CA LEU A 147 -19.66 -11.06 8.83
C LEU A 147 -20.25 -10.02 7.86
N ALA A 148 -19.63 -8.85 7.73
CA ALA A 148 -20.05 -7.82 6.78
C ALA A 148 -19.92 -8.29 5.32
N VAL A 149 -18.89 -9.07 5.00
CA VAL A 149 -18.76 -9.70 3.67
C VAL A 149 -19.87 -10.72 3.42
N MET A 150 -20.29 -11.45 4.47
CA MET A 150 -21.42 -12.40 4.42
C MET A 150 -22.80 -11.73 4.47
N ASN A 151 -22.88 -10.42 4.69
CA ASN A 151 -24.13 -9.70 4.73
C ASN A 151 -24.82 -9.81 3.36
N PRO A 152 -26.10 -10.22 3.26
CA PRO A 152 -26.82 -10.28 1.98
C PRO A 152 -26.85 -8.95 1.23
N ALA A 153 -26.67 -7.82 1.92
CA ALA A 153 -26.50 -6.51 1.29
C ALA A 153 -25.27 -6.45 0.35
N THR A 154 -24.18 -7.14 0.68
CA THR A 154 -22.93 -7.11 -0.11
C THR A 154 -23.11 -7.76 -1.48
N PRO A 155 -23.59 -9.02 -1.61
CA PRO A 155 -23.96 -9.58 -2.92
C PRO A 155 -24.99 -8.73 -3.67
N MET A 156 -25.99 -8.17 -2.99
CA MET A 156 -26.98 -7.29 -3.62
C MET A 156 -26.36 -6.01 -4.21
N GLN A 157 -25.36 -5.42 -3.54
CA GLN A 157 -24.61 -4.28 -4.09
C GLN A 157 -23.85 -4.66 -5.36
N TRP A 158 -23.20 -5.83 -5.37
CA TRP A 158 -22.52 -6.34 -6.57
C TRP A 158 -23.50 -6.65 -7.71
N MET A 159 -24.65 -7.27 -7.40
CA MET A 159 -25.72 -7.49 -8.37
C MET A 159 -26.22 -6.17 -8.95
N LYS A 160 -26.44 -5.16 -8.12
CA LYS A 160 -26.83 -3.82 -8.56
C LYS A 160 -25.80 -3.20 -9.49
N VAL A 161 -24.52 -3.20 -9.11
CA VAL A 161 -23.44 -2.65 -9.95
C VAL A 161 -23.32 -3.38 -11.30
N THR A 162 -23.57 -4.69 -11.31
CA THR A 162 -23.61 -5.50 -12.52
C THR A 162 -24.83 -5.16 -13.39
N ALA A 163 -26.02 -5.11 -12.78
CA ALA A 163 -27.28 -4.80 -13.45
C ALA A 163 -27.33 -3.37 -14.01
N ASP A 164 -26.75 -2.40 -13.28
CA ASP A 164 -26.63 -1.01 -13.69
C ASP A 164 -25.62 -0.82 -14.85
N GLY A 165 -24.89 -1.86 -15.25
CA GLY A 165 -23.90 -1.81 -16.33
C GLY A 165 -22.65 -1.00 -16.01
N ARG A 166 -22.46 -0.57 -14.75
CA ARG A 166 -21.33 0.28 -14.34
C ARG A 166 -19.98 -0.43 -14.45
N MET A 167 -19.97 -1.77 -14.49
CA MET A 167 -18.76 -2.54 -14.82
C MET A 167 -18.38 -2.47 -16.31
N ILE A 168 -19.33 -2.21 -17.21
CA ILE A 168 -19.08 -2.22 -18.66
C ILE A 168 -18.09 -1.11 -19.04
N GLN A 169 -18.31 0.10 -18.55
CA GLN A 169 -17.48 1.28 -18.84
C GLN A 169 -15.97 1.04 -18.59
N PRO A 170 -15.53 0.66 -17.38
CA PRO A 170 -14.11 0.41 -17.15
C PRO A 170 -13.60 -0.85 -17.85
N MET A 171 -14.44 -1.87 -18.07
CA MET A 171 -14.04 -3.07 -18.84
C MET A 171 -13.80 -2.76 -20.33
N GLN A 172 -14.51 -1.80 -20.93
CA GLN A 172 -14.28 -1.42 -22.32
C GLN A 172 -12.84 -0.96 -22.57
N ALA A 173 -12.24 -0.24 -21.62
CA ALA A 173 -10.84 0.17 -21.73
C ALA A 173 -9.88 -1.02 -21.84
N TRP A 174 -10.18 -2.14 -21.18
CA TRP A 174 -9.37 -3.35 -21.22
C TRP A 174 -9.52 -4.13 -22.53
N PHE A 175 -10.69 -4.05 -23.16
CA PHE A 175 -10.95 -4.71 -24.44
C PHE A 175 -10.71 -3.82 -25.66
N ASP A 176 -10.43 -2.52 -25.47
CA ASP A 176 -10.06 -1.62 -26.57
C ASP A 176 -8.69 -2.06 -27.14
N PRO A 177 -8.60 -2.45 -28.42
CA PRO A 177 -7.35 -2.79 -29.07
C PRO A 177 -6.30 -1.68 -28.94
N LYS A 178 -6.72 -0.41 -28.87
CA LYS A 178 -5.80 0.73 -28.69
C LYS A 178 -5.12 0.68 -27.33
N THR A 179 -5.84 0.35 -26.27
CA THR A 179 -5.25 0.19 -24.92
C THR A 179 -4.22 -0.93 -24.94
N TYR A 180 -4.55 -2.09 -25.50
CA TYR A 180 -3.62 -3.20 -25.64
C TYR A 180 -2.38 -2.85 -26.48
N LEU A 181 -2.57 -2.17 -27.62
CA LEU A 181 -1.47 -1.67 -28.44
C LEU A 181 -0.58 -0.68 -27.66
N ASN A 182 -1.17 0.16 -26.81
CA ASN A 182 -0.41 1.05 -25.93
C ASN A 182 0.34 0.28 -24.82
N TRP A 183 -0.18 -0.86 -24.36
CA TRP A 183 0.49 -1.72 -23.38
C TRP A 183 1.68 -2.47 -23.99
N MET A 184 1.53 -2.94 -25.23
CA MET A 184 2.61 -3.61 -25.96
C MET A 184 3.69 -2.64 -26.46
N ARG A 185 3.37 -1.36 -26.58
CA ARG A 185 4.37 -0.31 -26.80
C ARG A 185 5.13 -0.10 -25.50
N LEU A 186 6.09 -1.00 -25.24
CA LEU A 186 7.11 -0.73 -24.24
C LEU A 186 7.71 0.64 -24.57
N PRO A 187 7.83 1.55 -23.57
CA PRO A 187 8.57 2.77 -23.80
C PRO A 187 9.97 2.37 -24.22
N MET A 188 10.31 2.66 -25.48
CA MET A 188 11.68 2.48 -25.95
C MET A 188 12.59 3.21 -24.98
N PRO A 189 13.72 2.61 -24.55
CA PRO A 189 14.68 3.32 -23.73
C PRO A 189 14.96 4.64 -24.45
N SER A 190 14.71 5.75 -23.78
CA SER A 190 15.00 7.05 -24.36
C SER A 190 16.48 7.02 -24.72
N PRO A 191 16.87 7.26 -25.99
CA PRO A 191 18.28 7.31 -26.34
C PRO A 191 18.95 8.28 -25.37
N PRO A 192 20.16 7.97 -24.85
CA PRO A 192 20.85 8.84 -23.93
C PRO A 192 20.80 10.23 -24.56
N ALA A 193 20.16 11.17 -23.87
CA ALA A 193 19.98 12.51 -24.39
C ALA A 193 21.37 12.96 -24.83
N ALA A 194 21.57 13.11 -26.14
CA ALA A 194 22.77 13.71 -26.67
C ALA A 194 22.81 15.08 -26.02
N GLN A 195 23.65 15.23 -25.00
CA GLN A 195 23.94 16.49 -24.36
C GLN A 195 24.47 17.38 -25.47
N LYS A 196 23.56 18.14 -26.06
CA LYS A 196 23.86 19.15 -27.05
C LYS A 196 24.41 20.34 -26.27
N ASN A 197 25.65 20.23 -25.79
CA ASN A 197 26.46 21.34 -25.32
C ASN A 197 27.93 20.94 -25.42
N GLY A 198 28.63 21.61 -26.34
CA GLY A 198 30.07 21.50 -26.51
C GLY A 198 30.81 22.12 -25.33
N ASN A 199 30.94 21.36 -24.25
CA ASN A 199 32.03 21.54 -23.29
C ASN A 199 32.77 20.22 -23.17
N LYS A 200 34.00 20.21 -23.67
CA LYS A 200 34.96 19.14 -23.45
C LYS A 200 35.36 19.17 -21.98
N THR A 201 34.71 18.35 -21.16
CA THR A 201 35.23 17.93 -19.86
C THR A 201 35.57 16.44 -19.95
N PRO A 202 36.70 16.00 -19.39
CA PRO A 202 37.21 14.65 -19.62
C PRO A 202 36.24 13.62 -19.04
N LEU A 203 36.17 12.48 -19.73
CA LEU A 203 35.41 11.27 -19.38
C LEU A 203 35.36 11.06 -17.86
N ALA A 204 34.24 11.44 -17.25
CA ALA A 204 33.88 10.96 -15.94
C ALA A 204 33.59 9.47 -16.09
N VAL A 205 34.60 8.65 -15.79
CA VAL A 205 34.41 7.27 -15.35
C VAL A 205 33.27 7.32 -14.35
N ASN A 206 32.11 6.79 -14.75
CA ASN A 206 30.94 6.69 -13.89
C ASN A 206 31.40 6.01 -12.61
N SER A 207 31.57 6.82 -11.57
CA SER A 207 31.71 6.31 -10.22
C SER A 207 30.42 5.54 -9.98
N LEU A 208 30.50 4.21 -10.01
CA LEU A 208 29.66 3.32 -9.23
C LEU A 208 29.78 3.82 -7.78
N LYS A 209 29.04 4.89 -7.47
CA LYS A 209 28.86 5.30 -6.09
C LYS A 209 27.81 4.31 -5.61
N PRO A 210 28.14 3.40 -4.68
CA PRO A 210 27.11 2.58 -4.07
C PRO A 210 26.00 3.52 -3.58
N PRO A 211 24.72 3.13 -3.71
CA PRO A 211 23.63 3.90 -3.10
C PRO A 211 24.04 4.21 -1.66
N GLN A 212 23.83 5.47 -1.24
CA GLN A 212 24.29 5.91 0.07
C GLN A 212 23.88 4.90 1.11
N ARG A 213 24.90 4.31 1.74
CA ARG A 213 24.76 3.31 2.78
C ARG A 213 23.95 3.90 3.93
N TYR A 214 23.09 3.05 4.47
CA TYR A 214 22.23 3.20 5.64
C TYR A 214 22.83 4.03 6.78
#